data_AF-A0A850I5R1-F1
#
_entry.id   AF-A0A850I5R1-F1
#
_cell.length_a   1.000
_cell.length_b   1.000
_cell.length_c   1.000
_cell.angle_alpha   90.00
_cell.angle_beta   90.00
_cell.angle_gamma   90.00
#
_symmetry.space_group_name_H-M   'P 1'
#
loop_
_entity.id
_entity.type
_entity.pdbx_description
1 polymer ?
#
loop_
_entity_poly.entity_id
_entity_poly.type
_entity_poly.pdbx_seq_one_letter_code
_entity_poly.pdbx_strand_id
1 'polypeptide(L)'
;MSEALKRFIGSALPAASASMGELVVVPTAASLATEIRNEHSKVMTALADSLRAAIAAGKHLSHAKALLKKEKGHGLWQDYVGIECGLSIRTAQNYMHLAKQEAQLAPLLSDKAQGSAFLSQNAALKFLGDERKKRKKRKASKPDPA
;
A
#
# COMPACT_ATOMS: atom_id res chain seq x y z
N MET A 1 64.20 -51.83 -3.50
CA MET A 1 62.96 -51.64 -2.73
C MET A 1 62.83 -50.15 -2.46
N SER A 2 61.74 -49.44 -2.74
CA SER A 2 60.32 -49.81 -2.84
C SER A 2 59.84 -49.81 -4.30
N GLU A 3 59.11 -50.79 -4.85
CA GLU A 3 57.96 -51.59 -4.37
C GLU A 3 56.75 -50.77 -3.90
N ALA A 4 56.66 -49.49 -4.26
CA ALA A 4 55.41 -48.71 -4.10
C ALA A 4 54.93 -48.04 -5.40
N LEU A 5 55.74 -48.05 -6.47
CA LEU A 5 55.45 -47.30 -7.70
C LEU A 5 54.98 -48.16 -8.89
N LYS A 6 54.79 -49.47 -8.72
CA LYS A 6 54.53 -50.39 -9.86
C LYS A 6 53.45 -51.45 -9.62
N ARG A 7 52.58 -51.28 -8.63
CA ARG A 7 51.46 -52.21 -8.43
C ARG A 7 50.12 -51.52 -8.67
N PHE A 8 49.47 -52.03 -9.71
CA PHE A 8 48.03 -52.04 -9.92
C PHE A 8 47.41 -50.80 -10.56
N ILE A 9 47.68 -50.68 -11.87
CA ILE A 9 46.61 -50.60 -12.87
C ILE A 9 45.59 -51.71 -12.54
N GLY A 10 44.38 -51.31 -12.16
CA GLY A 10 43.33 -52.25 -11.77
C GLY A 10 42.00 -51.55 -11.52
N SER A 11 41.28 -51.28 -12.62
CA SER A 11 39.82 -51.37 -12.71
C SER A 11 38.99 -50.68 -11.61
N ALA A 12 38.55 -49.45 -11.89
CA ALA A 12 37.13 -49.14 -12.10
C ALA A 12 36.99 -47.61 -12.20
N LEU A 13 36.62 -47.13 -13.38
CA LEU A 13 35.92 -45.84 -13.51
C LEU A 13 34.66 -45.94 -12.65
N PRO A 14 34.43 -45.08 -11.63
CA PRO A 14 33.07 -44.68 -11.40
C PRO A 14 32.69 -43.83 -12.61
N ALA A 15 31.72 -44.36 -13.35
CA ALA A 15 31.07 -43.70 -14.47
C ALA A 15 30.88 -42.21 -14.14
N ALA A 16 31.14 -41.38 -15.15
CA ALA A 16 30.64 -40.02 -15.20
C ALA A 16 29.18 -40.03 -14.73
N SER A 17 28.96 -39.59 -13.49
CA SER A 17 27.65 -39.09 -13.12
C SER A 17 27.55 -37.80 -13.92
N ALA A 18 26.97 -37.93 -15.11
CA ALA A 18 26.39 -36.80 -15.80
C ALA A 18 25.43 -36.18 -14.79
N SER A 19 25.94 -35.17 -14.08
CA SER A 19 25.15 -34.11 -13.49
C SER A 19 24.32 -33.57 -14.64
N MET A 20 23.16 -34.19 -14.86
CA MET A 20 22.08 -33.73 -15.70
C MET A 20 22.00 -32.24 -15.46
N GLY A 21 22.40 -31.48 -16.49
CA GLY A 21 22.58 -30.04 -16.39
C GLY A 21 21.37 -29.45 -15.69
N GLU A 22 21.59 -28.96 -14.48
CA GLU A 22 20.65 -28.08 -13.82
C GLU A 22 20.55 -26.89 -14.76
N LEU A 23 19.48 -26.88 -15.56
CA LEU A 23 19.12 -25.79 -16.44
C LEU A 23 18.90 -24.59 -15.53
N VAL A 24 19.97 -23.83 -15.28
CA VAL A 24 19.88 -22.51 -14.71
C VAL A 24 19.10 -21.70 -15.74
N VAL A 25 17.78 -21.60 -15.55
CA VAL A 25 16.93 -20.72 -16.32
C VAL A 25 17.39 -19.31 -15.98
N VAL A 26 18.35 -18.80 -16.75
CA VAL A 26 18.82 -17.44 -16.60
C VAL A 26 17.63 -16.54 -16.96
N PRO A 27 17.15 -15.71 -16.02
CA PRO A 27 16.01 -14.84 -16.29
C PRO A 27 16.33 -13.94 -17.47
N THR A 28 15.46 -13.95 -18.48
CA THR A 28 15.57 -13.02 -19.59
C THR A 28 15.06 -11.65 -19.14
N ALA A 29 15.50 -10.59 -19.80
CA ALA A 29 14.95 -9.26 -19.55
C ALA A 29 13.41 -9.23 -19.70
N ALA A 30 12.84 -10.05 -20.60
CA ALA A 30 11.41 -10.15 -20.80
C ALA A 30 10.66 -10.86 -19.65
N SER A 31 11.23 -11.93 -19.08
CA SER A 31 10.64 -12.60 -17.91
C SER A 31 10.68 -11.70 -16.67
N LEU A 32 11.82 -11.04 -16.43
CA LEU A 32 11.96 -10.05 -15.35
C LEU A 32 11.00 -8.87 -15.52
N ALA A 33 10.84 -8.34 -16.73
CA ALA A 33 9.88 -7.26 -16.99
C ALA A 33 8.43 -7.68 -16.69
N THR A 34 8.10 -8.97 -16.83
CA THR A 34 6.78 -9.49 -16.48
C THR A 34 6.61 -9.61 -14.97
N GLU A 35 7.61 -10.12 -14.27
CA GLU A 35 7.61 -10.18 -12.80
C GLU A 35 7.54 -8.79 -12.16
N ILE A 36 8.31 -7.82 -12.67
CA ILE A 36 8.27 -6.43 -12.21
C ILE A 36 6.87 -5.83 -12.37
N ARG A 37 6.20 -6.06 -13.52
CA ARG A 37 4.82 -5.59 -13.72
C ARG A 37 3.85 -6.24 -12.75
N ASN A 38 4.03 -7.52 -12.46
CA ASN A 38 3.20 -8.24 -11.49
C ASN A 38 3.38 -7.70 -10.07
N GLU A 39 4.62 -7.53 -9.62
CA GLU A 39 4.90 -6.95 -8.30
C GLU A 39 4.41 -5.49 -8.20
N HIS A 40 4.60 -4.70 -9.26
CA HIS A 40 4.06 -3.35 -9.31
C HIS A 40 2.54 -3.34 -9.17
N SER A 41 1.84 -4.23 -9.88
CA SER A 41 0.37 -4.37 -9.77
C SER A 41 -0.07 -4.69 -8.33
N LYS A 42 0.63 -5.59 -7.64
CA LYS A 42 0.36 -5.90 -6.22
C LYS A 42 0.52 -4.68 -5.31
N VAL A 43 1.59 -3.91 -5.49
CA VAL A 43 1.79 -2.65 -4.75
C VAL A 43 0.63 -1.70 -5.01
N MET A 44 0.15 -1.62 -6.25
CA MET A 44 -0.97 -0.75 -6.59
C MET A 44 -2.27 -1.15 -5.90
N THR A 45 -2.58 -2.44 -5.88
CA THR A 45 -3.73 -2.98 -5.15
C THR A 45 -3.62 -2.68 -3.65
N ALA A 46 -2.46 -2.96 -3.05
CA ALA A 46 -2.22 -2.71 -1.62
C ALA A 46 -2.39 -1.22 -1.24
N LEU A 47 -1.94 -0.29 -2.10
CA LEU A 47 -2.15 1.14 -1.88
C LEU A 47 -3.64 1.49 -1.90
N ALA A 48 -4.39 1.03 -2.89
CA ALA A 48 -5.83 1.27 -2.97
C ALA A 48 -6.57 0.68 -1.75
N ASP A 49 -6.22 -0.54 -1.35
CA ASP A 49 -6.80 -1.19 -0.18
C ASP A 49 -6.45 -0.44 1.11
N SER A 50 -5.24 0.11 1.23
CA SER A 50 -4.86 0.94 2.36
C SER A 50 -5.73 2.20 2.48
N LEU A 51 -6.11 2.81 1.36
CA LEU A 51 -7.01 3.97 1.34
C LEU A 51 -8.44 3.58 1.71
N ARG A 52 -8.94 2.44 1.19
CA ARG A 52 -10.25 1.89 1.56
C ARG A 52 -10.33 1.58 3.04
N ALA A 53 -9.30 0.95 3.60
CA ALA A 53 -9.19 0.65 5.03
C ALA A 53 -9.17 1.93 5.88
N ALA A 54 -8.42 2.97 5.46
CA ALA A 54 -8.40 4.26 6.14
C ALA A 54 -9.78 4.95 6.16
N ILE A 55 -10.52 4.89 5.05
CA ILE A 55 -11.89 5.40 4.96
C ILE A 55 -12.81 4.63 5.91
N ALA A 56 -12.75 3.30 5.91
CA ALA A 56 -13.56 2.46 6.79
C ALA A 56 -13.26 2.77 8.27
N ALA A 57 -11.98 2.83 8.65
CA ALA A 57 -11.55 3.23 9.99
C ALA A 57 -12.10 4.62 10.37
N GLY A 58 -12.08 5.58 9.45
CA GLY A 58 -12.66 6.92 9.67
C GLY A 58 -14.17 6.91 9.94
N LYS A 59 -14.92 6.02 9.28
CA LYS A 59 -16.36 5.81 9.55
C LYS A 59 -16.56 5.24 10.96
N HIS A 60 -15.80 4.22 11.33
CA HIS A 60 -15.85 3.62 12.67
C HIS A 60 -15.48 4.63 13.77
N LEU A 61 -14.41 5.40 13.57
CA LEU A 61 -13.99 6.46 14.50
C LEU A 61 -15.09 7.53 14.66
N SER A 62 -15.76 7.90 13.57
CA SER A 62 -16.87 8.87 13.63
C SER A 62 -18.06 8.33 14.44
N HIS A 63 -18.39 7.05 14.26
CA HIS A 63 -19.45 6.40 15.03
C HIS A 63 -19.06 6.26 16.52
N ALA A 64 -17.85 5.77 16.81
CA ALA A 64 -17.33 5.64 18.16
C ALA A 64 -17.31 6.98 18.90
N LYS A 65 -16.89 8.07 18.23
CA LYS A 65 -16.92 9.41 18.81
C LYS A 65 -18.33 9.87 19.20
N ALA A 66 -19.33 9.54 18.37
CA ALA A 66 -20.72 9.89 18.65
C ALA A 66 -21.27 9.11 19.85
N LEU A 67 -20.98 7.80 19.93
CA LEU A 67 -21.35 6.94 21.06
C LEU A 67 -20.69 7.41 22.35
N LEU A 68 -19.37 7.63 22.33
CA LEU A 68 -18.63 8.09 23.50
C LEU A 68 -19.17 9.42 24.04
N LYS A 69 -19.51 10.35 23.14
CA LYS A 69 -20.13 11.62 23.51
C LYS A 69 -21.49 11.41 24.18
N LYS A 70 -22.29 10.48 23.70
CA LYS A 70 -23.61 10.16 24.25
C LYS A 70 -23.50 9.49 25.63
N GLU A 71 -22.55 8.58 25.81
CA GLU A 71 -22.41 7.78 27.04
C GLU A 71 -21.66 8.50 28.16
N LYS A 72 -20.58 9.20 27.83
CA LYS A 72 -19.64 9.74 28.81
C LYS A 72 -19.44 11.25 28.72
N GLY A 73 -20.09 11.93 27.77
CA GLY A 73 -19.97 13.36 27.57
C GLY A 73 -18.69 13.77 26.82
N HIS A 74 -18.16 14.95 27.13
CA HIS A 74 -17.00 15.53 26.45
C HIS A 74 -15.67 15.12 27.11
N GLY A 75 -14.55 15.26 26.39
CA GLY A 75 -13.20 15.13 26.96
C GLY A 75 -12.49 13.80 26.70
N LEU A 76 -13.21 12.68 26.71
CA LEU A 76 -12.58 11.34 26.64
C LEU A 76 -12.14 10.89 25.24
N TRP A 77 -12.39 11.69 24.21
CA TRP A 77 -12.09 11.29 22.83
C TRP A 77 -10.59 11.05 22.61
N GLN A 78 -9.74 11.85 23.23
CA GLN A 78 -8.30 11.75 23.00
C GLN A 78 -7.73 10.47 23.61
N ASP A 79 -8.13 10.17 24.86
CA ASP A 79 -7.72 8.96 25.56
C ASP A 79 -8.25 7.71 24.88
N TYR A 80 -9.51 7.71 24.41
CA TYR A 80 -10.07 6.59 23.66
C TYR A 80 -9.25 6.28 22.40
N VAL A 81 -8.88 7.30 21.62
CA VAL A 81 -8.10 7.10 20.41
C VAL A 81 -6.67 6.60 20.71
N GLY A 82 -6.03 7.14 21.76
CA GLY A 82 -4.67 6.77 22.13
C GLY A 82 -4.57 5.39 22.78
N ILE A 83 -5.45 5.10 23.74
CA ILE A 83 -5.41 3.90 24.57
C ILE A 83 -6.14 2.74 23.90
N GLU A 84 -7.39 2.94 23.48
CA GLU A 84 -8.22 1.84 22.97
C GLU A 84 -7.94 1.53 21.50
N CYS A 85 -7.70 2.57 20.69
CA CYS A 85 -7.44 2.38 19.26
C CYS A 85 -5.94 2.28 18.92
N GLY A 86 -5.04 2.66 19.83
CA GLY A 86 -3.59 2.67 19.57
C GLY A 86 -3.17 3.66 18.46
N LEU A 87 -3.95 4.71 18.23
CA LEU A 87 -3.73 5.67 17.15
C LEU A 87 -3.29 7.03 17.68
N SER A 88 -2.52 7.76 16.89
CA SER A 88 -2.35 9.19 17.12
C SER A 88 -3.65 9.94 16.78
N ILE A 89 -3.92 11.04 17.49
CA ILE A 89 -5.06 11.92 17.18
C ILE A 89 -5.01 12.42 15.73
N ARG A 90 -3.81 12.71 15.23
CA ARG A 90 -3.61 13.15 13.84
C ARG A 90 -4.05 12.07 12.85
N THR A 91 -3.68 10.82 13.07
CA THR A 91 -4.09 9.68 12.23
C THR A 91 -5.61 9.51 12.25
N ALA A 92 -6.21 9.52 13.44
CA ALA A 92 -7.66 9.38 13.57
C ALA A 92 -8.41 10.52 12.84
N GLN A 93 -7.95 11.76 13.00
CA GLN A 93 -8.53 12.91 12.28
C GLN A 93 -8.38 12.79 10.77
N ASN A 94 -7.23 12.35 10.27
CA ASN A 94 -7.02 12.12 8.84
C ASN A 94 -7.99 11.06 8.31
N TYR A 95 -8.15 9.94 9.00
CA TYR A 95 -9.09 8.89 8.60
C TYR A 95 -10.53 9.39 8.59
N MET A 96 -10.96 10.07 9.64
CA MET A 96 -12.30 10.69 9.69
C MET A 96 -12.50 11.71 8.57
N HIS A 97 -11.46 12.48 8.21
CA HIS A 97 -11.52 13.42 7.10
C HIS A 97 -11.69 12.72 5.75
N LEU A 98 -10.91 11.66 5.50
CA LEU A 98 -11.03 10.84 4.30
C LEU A 98 -12.44 10.23 4.19
N ALA A 99 -12.96 9.67 5.29
CA ALA A 99 -14.31 9.13 5.34
C ALA A 99 -15.38 10.18 5.02
N LYS A 100 -15.25 11.40 5.56
CA LYS A 100 -16.19 12.50 5.28
C LYS A 100 -16.17 12.94 3.82
N GLN A 101 -15.08 12.71 3.09
CA GLN A 101 -14.90 13.12 1.70
C GLN A 101 -14.91 11.94 0.72
N GLU A 102 -15.39 10.77 1.14
CA GLU A 102 -15.40 9.55 0.32
C GLU A 102 -16.00 9.76 -1.08
N ALA A 103 -17.09 10.53 -1.19
CA ALA A 103 -17.72 10.83 -2.48
C ALA A 103 -16.77 11.57 -3.46
N GLN A 104 -15.86 12.41 -2.96
CA GLN A 104 -14.85 13.08 -3.78
C GLN A 104 -13.68 12.18 -4.12
N LEU A 105 -13.47 11.10 -3.34
CA LEU A 105 -12.43 10.10 -3.54
C LEU A 105 -12.90 8.92 -4.41
N ALA A 106 -14.21 8.78 -4.64
CA ALA A 106 -14.78 7.70 -5.45
C ALA A 106 -14.14 7.55 -6.85
N PRO A 107 -13.81 8.62 -7.60
CA PRO A 107 -13.09 8.48 -8.87
C PRO A 107 -11.72 7.85 -8.72
N LEU A 108 -11.02 8.12 -7.61
CA LEU A 108 -9.68 7.59 -7.31
C LEU A 108 -9.72 6.11 -6.90
N LEU A 109 -10.84 5.65 -6.34
CA LEU A 109 -11.04 4.27 -5.91
C LEU A 109 -11.57 3.34 -7.00
N SER A 110 -11.96 3.91 -8.15
CA SER A 110 -12.44 3.14 -9.30
C SER A 110 -11.28 2.50 -10.06
N ASP A 111 -11.50 1.29 -10.60
CA ASP A 111 -10.49 0.55 -11.38
C ASP A 111 -10.03 1.28 -12.65
N LYS A 112 -10.74 2.35 -13.04
CA LYS A 112 -10.41 3.23 -14.17
C LYS A 112 -9.58 4.46 -13.77
N ALA A 113 -9.22 4.60 -12.49
CA ALA A 113 -8.38 5.69 -12.01
C ALA A 113 -7.00 5.61 -12.67
N GLN A 114 -6.81 6.36 -13.76
CA GLN A 114 -5.52 6.45 -14.44
C GLN A 114 -4.52 7.14 -13.52
N GLY A 115 -3.56 6.35 -13.02
CA GLY A 115 -2.37 6.85 -12.35
C GLY A 115 -2.23 6.34 -10.92
N SER A 116 -1.14 5.61 -10.72
CA SER A 116 -0.69 5.13 -9.42
C SER A 116 -0.45 6.23 -8.39
N ALA A 117 -0.21 7.46 -8.86
CA ALA A 117 0.11 8.61 -8.04
C ALA A 117 -0.99 8.98 -7.04
N PHE A 118 -2.26 8.61 -7.29
CA PHE A 118 -3.40 9.07 -6.49
C PHE A 118 -3.95 8.06 -5.47
N LEU A 119 -3.41 6.83 -5.43
CA LEU A 119 -3.97 5.75 -4.59
C LEU A 119 -3.47 5.77 -3.14
N SER A 120 -2.38 6.47 -2.85
CA SER A 120 -1.87 6.59 -1.48
C SER A 120 -2.72 7.54 -0.63
N GLN A 121 -2.78 7.29 0.69
CA GLN A 121 -3.47 8.17 1.64
C GLN A 121 -2.96 9.62 1.58
N ASN A 122 -1.66 9.82 1.44
CA ASN A 122 -1.05 11.15 1.33
C ASN A 122 -1.47 11.87 0.04
N ALA A 123 -1.54 11.14 -1.07
CA ALA A 123 -2.01 11.70 -2.33
C ALA A 123 -3.50 12.08 -2.26
N ALA A 124 -4.33 11.25 -1.61
CA ALA A 124 -5.74 11.55 -1.37
C ALA A 124 -5.91 12.82 -0.51
N LEU A 125 -5.16 12.95 0.59
CA LEU A 125 -5.18 14.16 1.42
C LEU A 125 -4.74 15.41 0.65
N LYS A 126 -3.71 15.29 -0.19
CA LYS A 126 -3.24 16.38 -1.06
C LYS A 126 -4.31 16.78 -2.09
N PHE A 127 -4.93 15.81 -2.74
CA PHE A 127 -6.01 16.03 -3.71
C PHE A 127 -7.18 16.81 -3.08
N LEU A 128 -7.62 16.42 -1.88
CA LEU A 128 -8.66 17.15 -1.14
C LEU A 128 -8.22 18.57 -0.79
N GLY A 129 -6.94 18.76 -0.43
CA GLY A 129 -6.35 20.07 -0.19
C GLY A 129 -6.39 20.98 -1.43
N ASP A 130 -6.07 20.45 -2.60
CA ASP A 130 -6.02 21.21 -3.85
C ASP A 130 -7.42 21.54 -4.40
N GLU A 131 -8.38 20.61 -4.30
CA GLU A 131 -9.79 20.87 -4.63
C GLU A 131 -10.40 21.98 -3.75
N ARG A 132 -10.05 22.01 -2.46
CA ARG A 132 -10.44 23.09 -1.55
C ARG A 132 -9.88 24.45 -1.99
N LYS A 133 -8.60 24.52 -2.40
CA LYS A 133 -7.97 25.76 -2.90
C LYS A 133 -8.64 26.25 -4.19
N LYS A 134 -8.92 25.34 -5.13
CA LYS A 134 -9.60 25.64 -6.40
C LYS A 134 -11.00 26.21 -6.18
N ARG A 135 -11.77 25.63 -5.25
CA ARG A 135 -13.09 26.17 -4.86
C ARG A 135 -12.99 27.58 -4.27
N LYS A 136 -12.00 27.84 -3.41
CA LYS A 136 -11.79 29.18 -2.84
C LYS A 136 -11.47 30.22 -3.92
N LYS A 137 -10.59 29.89 -4.87
CA LYS A 137 -10.25 30.79 -6.01
C LYS A 137 -11.47 31.11 -6.86
N ARG A 138 -12.30 30.11 -7.19
CA ARG A 138 -13.56 30.30 -7.96
C ARG A 138 -14.58 31.19 -7.24
N LYS A 139 -14.63 31.13 -5.90
CA LYS A 139 -15.52 31.98 -5.12
C LYS A 139 -15.04 33.44 -5.07
N ALA A 140 -13.73 33.66 -5.02
CA ALA A 140 -13.13 35.00 -5.02
C ALA A 140 -13.20 35.70 -6.39
N SER A 141 -13.36 34.95 -7.49
CA SER A 141 -13.43 35.50 -8.84
C SER A 141 -14.86 35.72 -9.36
N LYS A 142 -15.91 35.42 -8.57
CA LYS A 142 -17.28 35.75 -8.95
C LYS A 142 -17.55 37.20 -8.52
N PRO A 143 -17.91 38.12 -9.45
CA PRO A 143 -18.34 39.46 -9.07
C PRO A 143 -19.61 39.38 -8.23
N ASP A 144 -19.76 40.30 -7.26
CA ASP A 144 -20.94 40.36 -6.41
C ASP A 144 -22.20 40.52 -7.28
N PRO A 145 -23.30 39.81 -6.94
CA PRO A 145 -24.57 40.04 -7.62
C PRO A 145 -25.00 41.48 -7.34
N ALA A 146 -25.15 42.26 -8.41
CA ALA A 146 -25.64 43.63 -8.40
C ALA A 146 -27.08 43.71 -7.88
#